data_AF-A0A1E7RTH7-F1
#
_entry.id   AF-A0A1E7RTH7-F1
#
_cell.length_a   1.000
_cell.length_b   1.000
_cell.length_c   1.000
_cell.angle_alpha   90.00
_cell.angle_beta   90.00
_cell.angle_gamma   90.00
#
_symmetry.space_group_name_H-M   'P 1'
#
loop_
_entity.id
_entity.type
_entity.pdbx_description
1 polymer ?
#
loop_
_entity_poly.entity_id
_entity_poly.type
_entity_poly.pdbx_seq_one_letter_code
_entity_poly.pdbx_strand_id
1 'polypeptide(L)'
;MDEVRSRTDPAVFNRIGERTYYVSRMEIRPPGDALAHVVPLRTLSQKGDALATHQIYLAVTDCKDNFAAGANPKATPGASASQRLSQLVWIERKLAECATLLKDNELMTTNWLSLAAEQGSIEARLFYSIDTESVLGDPRARLADPQAAVVWRENALSYLKEVAGTGNLDALAALSNAYDQGVIVPQDPQLSYAYALVSNRVKHDAYRADLVRSMEKGLSIKQRESAEALSHQIHQSCCQP
;
A
#
# COMPACT_ATOMS: atom_id res chain seq x y z
N MET A 1 -12.40 0.13 16.90
CA MET A 1 -12.08 1.11 15.83
C MET A 1 -11.09 2.19 16.27
N ASP A 2 -10.99 2.51 17.56
CA ASP A 2 -10.05 3.54 18.03
C ASP A 2 -8.59 3.14 17.82
N GLU A 3 -8.26 1.87 18.01
CA GLU A 3 -6.93 1.32 17.70
C GLU A 3 -6.57 1.51 16.20
N VAL A 4 -7.51 1.21 15.29
CA VAL A 4 -7.34 1.43 13.84
C VAL A 4 -7.08 2.90 13.53
N ARG A 5 -7.80 3.81 14.19
CA ARG A 5 -7.64 5.26 14.03
C ARG A 5 -6.29 5.76 14.54
N SER A 6 -5.73 5.14 15.59
CA SER A 6 -4.38 5.49 16.08
C SER A 6 -3.26 5.05 15.14
N ARG A 7 -3.55 4.10 14.23
CA ARG A 7 -2.60 3.49 13.29
C ARG A 7 -2.83 3.89 11.83
N THR A 8 -3.75 4.83 11.59
CA THR A 8 -4.09 5.34 10.27
C THR A 8 -4.13 6.86 10.30
N ASP A 9 -3.58 7.51 9.28
CA ASP A 9 -3.74 8.95 9.12
C ASP A 9 -5.23 9.31 8.96
N PRO A 10 -5.81 10.16 9.83
CA PRO A 10 -7.23 10.50 9.75
C PRO A 10 -7.65 11.08 8.39
N ALA A 11 -6.73 11.72 7.65
CA ALA A 11 -7.02 12.33 6.35
C ALA A 11 -7.29 11.29 5.25
N VAL A 12 -6.83 10.05 5.41
CA VAL A 12 -6.99 8.98 4.41
C VAL A 12 -8.01 7.93 4.80
N PHE A 13 -8.50 7.97 6.03
CA PHE A 13 -9.41 6.98 6.56
C PHE A 13 -10.84 7.20 6.05
N ASN A 14 -11.38 6.21 5.35
CA ASN A 14 -12.73 6.27 4.80
C ASN A 14 -13.61 5.14 5.38
N ARG A 15 -14.60 5.52 6.19
CA ARG A 15 -15.55 4.56 6.77
C ARG A 15 -16.53 4.03 5.72
N ILE A 16 -16.76 2.72 5.74
CA ILE A 16 -17.84 2.05 4.97
C ILE A 16 -18.97 1.65 5.91
N GLY A 17 -18.63 1.00 7.03
CA GLY A 17 -19.57 0.51 8.03
C GLY A 17 -19.02 0.63 9.44
N GLU A 18 -19.62 -0.09 10.41
CA GLU A 18 -19.20 0.02 11.82
C GLU A 18 -17.76 -0.43 12.06
N ARG A 19 -17.36 -1.51 11.38
CA ARG A 19 -16.00 -2.08 11.42
C ARG A 19 -15.25 -2.01 10.11
N THR A 20 -15.93 -1.68 9.01
CA THR A 20 -15.33 -1.73 7.68
C THR A 20 -14.91 -0.35 7.20
N TYR A 21 -13.76 -0.29 6.53
CA TYR A 21 -13.16 0.94 6.04
C TYR A 21 -12.22 0.66 4.88
N TYR A 22 -11.77 1.72 4.21
CA TYR A 22 -10.67 1.68 3.26
C TYR A 22 -9.75 2.90 3.50
N VAL A 23 -8.55 2.86 2.96
CA VAL A 23 -7.61 3.98 2.99
C VAL A 23 -7.41 4.53 1.59
N SER A 24 -7.42 5.86 1.45
CA SER A 24 -7.20 6.51 0.17
C SER A 24 -6.41 7.79 0.36
N ARG A 25 -5.24 7.85 -0.26
CA ARG A 25 -4.33 8.99 -0.19
C ARG A 25 -4.26 9.67 -1.55
N MET A 26 -4.64 10.94 -1.59
CA MET A 26 -4.49 11.79 -2.78
C MET A 26 -3.25 12.68 -2.69
N GLU A 27 -2.90 13.13 -1.50
CA GLU A 27 -1.73 13.97 -1.24
C GLU A 27 -0.67 13.17 -0.50
N ILE A 28 0.52 13.08 -1.09
CA ILE A 28 1.66 12.36 -0.51
C ILE A 28 2.23 13.13 0.69
N ARG A 29 2.46 14.43 0.52
CA ARG A 29 2.99 15.34 1.54
C ARG A 29 2.53 16.78 1.26
N PRO A 30 2.48 17.64 2.29
CA PRO A 30 2.25 19.07 2.09
C PRO A 30 3.29 19.70 1.15
N PRO A 31 2.93 20.76 0.41
CA PRO A 31 3.87 21.53 -0.41
C PRO A 31 4.90 22.26 0.47
N GLY A 32 6.05 22.62 -0.13
CA GLY A 32 7.16 23.25 0.58
C GLY A 32 8.36 22.31 0.80
N ASP A 33 9.36 22.80 1.55
CA ASP A 33 10.63 22.11 1.81
C ASP A 33 10.40 20.73 2.46
N ALA A 34 10.75 19.66 1.74
CA ALA A 34 10.53 18.29 2.17
C ALA A 34 11.38 17.94 3.40
N LEU A 35 12.58 18.51 3.55
CA LEU A 35 13.40 18.25 4.72
C LEU A 35 12.77 18.89 5.97
N ALA A 36 12.28 20.13 5.85
CA ALA A 36 11.59 20.81 6.94
C ALA A 36 10.33 20.05 7.39
N HIS A 37 9.64 19.37 6.47
CA HIS A 37 8.53 18.47 6.79
C HIS A 37 8.98 17.20 7.53
N VAL A 38 10.08 16.57 7.10
CA VAL A 38 10.55 15.27 7.62
C VAL A 38 11.26 15.37 8.98
N VAL A 39 12.02 16.44 9.23
CA VAL A 39 12.79 16.62 10.48
C VAL A 39 11.97 16.42 11.76
N PRO A 40 10.79 17.06 11.96
CA PRO A 40 10.00 16.82 13.16
C PRO A 40 9.49 15.38 13.27
N LEU A 41 9.18 14.74 12.14
CA LEU A 41 8.68 13.36 12.09
C LEU A 41 9.75 12.35 12.54
N ARG A 42 11.03 12.61 12.28
CA ARG A 42 12.14 11.73 12.67
C ARG A 42 12.16 11.45 14.17
N THR A 43 11.92 12.47 14.99
CA THR A 43 11.90 12.31 16.45
C THR A 43 10.72 11.45 16.91
N LEU A 44 9.57 11.55 16.25
CA LEU A 44 8.39 10.73 16.53
C LEU A 44 8.60 9.29 16.06
N SER A 45 9.17 9.10 14.88
CA SER A 45 9.54 7.80 14.32
C SER A 45 10.48 7.03 15.25
N GLN A 46 11.49 7.71 15.81
CA GLN A 46 12.42 7.13 16.81
C GLN A 46 11.72 6.69 18.11
N LYS A 47 10.55 7.28 18.43
CA LYS A 47 9.71 6.89 19.57
C LYS A 47 8.68 5.81 19.22
N GLY A 48 8.71 5.28 17.99
CA GLY A 48 7.80 4.24 17.53
C GLY A 48 6.51 4.75 16.89
N ASP A 49 6.40 6.05 16.57
CA ASP A 49 5.23 6.59 15.88
C ASP A 49 5.19 6.10 14.42
N ALA A 50 4.35 5.11 14.17
CA ALA A 50 4.23 4.48 12.86
C ALA A 50 3.71 5.42 11.77
N LEU A 51 2.87 6.40 12.14
CA LEU A 51 2.33 7.38 11.20
C LEU A 51 3.41 8.35 10.76
N ALA A 52 4.19 8.86 11.72
CA ALA A 52 5.34 9.70 11.42
C ALA A 52 6.34 8.96 10.51
N THR A 53 6.66 7.70 10.81
CA THR A 53 7.56 6.88 9.98
C THR A 53 7.01 6.68 8.57
N HIS A 54 5.70 6.42 8.43
CA HIS A 54 5.09 6.27 7.10
C HIS A 54 5.10 7.59 6.32
N GLN A 55 4.89 8.73 6.97
CA GLN A 55 4.99 10.05 6.35
C GLN A 55 6.42 10.37 5.87
N ILE A 56 7.44 9.93 6.61
CA ILE A 56 8.84 10.01 6.16
C ILE A 56 9.03 9.18 4.89
N TYR A 57 8.54 7.93 4.87
CA TYR A 57 8.57 7.07 3.67
C TYR A 57 7.95 7.78 2.47
N LEU A 58 6.74 8.31 2.63
CA LEU A 58 6.02 9.02 1.57
C LEU A 58 6.82 10.22 1.02
N ALA A 59 7.40 11.03 1.91
CA ALA A 59 8.21 12.18 1.51
C ALA A 59 9.50 11.79 0.79
N VAL A 60 10.20 10.76 1.28
CA VAL A 60 11.43 10.24 0.65
C VAL A 60 11.13 9.66 -0.72
N THR A 61 10.07 8.85 -0.86
CA THR A 61 9.67 8.26 -2.13
C THR A 61 9.24 9.32 -3.15
N ASP A 62 8.41 10.30 -2.76
CA ASP A 62 8.04 11.43 -3.64
C ASP A 62 9.28 12.17 -4.13
N CYS A 63 10.26 12.43 -3.27
CA CYS A 63 11.48 13.09 -3.71
C CYS A 63 12.36 12.22 -4.63
N LYS A 64 12.47 10.91 -4.39
CA LYS A 64 13.19 9.99 -5.29
C LYS A 64 12.54 9.95 -6.67
N ASP A 65 11.23 9.77 -6.71
CA ASP A 65 10.47 9.63 -7.96
C ASP A 65 10.50 10.92 -8.78
N ASN A 66 10.33 12.07 -8.12
CA ASN A 66 10.38 13.37 -8.81
C ASN A 66 11.79 13.74 -9.26
N PHE A 67 12.83 13.35 -8.52
CA PHE A 67 14.20 13.53 -8.96
C PHE A 67 14.49 12.70 -10.21
N ALA A 68 14.08 11.42 -10.22
CA ALA A 68 14.22 10.54 -11.37
C ALA A 68 13.43 11.05 -12.59
N ALA A 69 12.19 11.53 -12.38
CA ALA A 69 11.36 12.11 -13.42
C ALA A 69 11.92 13.43 -13.97
N GLY A 70 12.52 14.26 -13.12
CA GLY A 70 13.19 15.50 -13.53
C GLY A 70 14.47 15.25 -14.32
N ALA A 71 15.22 14.20 -13.98
CA ALA A 71 16.41 13.79 -14.72
C ALA A 71 16.09 13.21 -16.12
N ASN A 72 14.91 12.61 -16.27
CA ASN A 72 14.45 12.05 -17.55
C ASN A 72 12.95 12.35 -17.78
N PRO A 73 12.60 13.60 -18.14
CA PRO A 73 11.22 14.00 -18.31
C PRO A 73 10.61 13.28 -19.51
N LYS A 74 9.68 12.35 -19.24
CA LYS A 74 8.95 11.66 -20.30
C LYS A 74 7.98 12.62 -20.97
N ALA A 75 8.11 12.77 -22.28
CA ALA A 75 7.15 13.52 -23.07
C ALA A 75 5.80 12.79 -23.10
N THR A 76 4.75 13.46 -22.65
CA THR A 76 3.37 12.93 -22.76
C THR A 76 2.93 13.02 -24.22
N PRO A 77 2.70 11.89 -24.92
CA PRO A 77 2.25 11.91 -26.31
C PRO A 77 0.93 12.67 -26.44
N GLY A 78 0.82 13.53 -27.44
CA GLY A 78 -0.41 14.33 -27.68
C GLY A 78 -0.63 15.50 -26.72
N ALA A 79 0.28 15.78 -25.78
CA ALA A 79 0.16 16.95 -24.91
C ALA A 79 0.21 18.26 -25.71
N SER A 80 -0.58 19.25 -25.30
CA SER A 80 -0.49 20.62 -25.80
C SER A 80 0.78 21.31 -25.29
N ALA A 81 1.12 22.46 -25.88
CA ALA A 81 2.21 23.29 -25.38
C ALA A 81 1.97 23.78 -23.94
N SER A 82 0.72 24.13 -23.60
CA SER A 82 0.35 24.54 -22.24
C SER A 82 0.50 23.41 -21.23
N GLN A 83 0.10 22.19 -21.59
CA GLN A 83 0.25 21.02 -20.72
C GLN A 83 1.72 20.71 -20.45
N ARG A 84 2.58 20.78 -21.47
CA ARG A 84 4.04 20.62 -21.29
C ARG A 84 4.62 21.70 -20.38
N LEU A 85 4.21 22.95 -20.55
CA LEU A 85 4.68 24.04 -19.71
C LEU A 85 4.27 23.83 -18.24
N SER A 86 3.01 23.48 -17.99
CA SER A 86 2.53 23.18 -16.63
C SER A 86 3.28 22.01 -16.00
N GLN A 87 3.61 20.98 -16.77
CA GLN A 87 4.41 19.85 -16.30
C GLN A 87 5.83 20.30 -15.89
N LEU A 88 6.50 21.14 -16.69
CA LEU A 88 7.83 21.64 -16.38
C LEU A 88 7.84 22.50 -15.11
N VAL A 89 6.86 23.41 -14.96
CA VAL A 89 6.70 24.23 -13.74
C VAL A 89 6.49 23.35 -12.52
N TRP A 90 5.70 22.28 -12.66
CA TRP A 90 5.48 21.32 -11.57
C TRP A 90 6.75 20.55 -11.20
N ILE A 91 7.53 20.09 -12.18
CA ILE A 91 8.81 19.40 -11.97
C ILE A 91 9.81 20.34 -11.28
N GLU A 92 9.96 21.57 -11.77
CA GLU A 92 10.88 22.56 -11.19
C GLU A 92 10.55 22.83 -9.71
N ARG A 93 9.26 23.04 -9.40
CA ARG A 93 8.81 23.18 -8.01
C ARG A 93 9.16 21.95 -7.18
N LYS A 94 8.87 20.74 -7.66
CA LYS A 94 9.15 19.49 -6.93
C LYS A 94 10.64 19.28 -6.69
N LEU A 95 11.48 19.58 -7.67
CA LEU A 95 12.94 19.52 -7.51
C LEU A 95 13.43 20.53 -6.46
N ALA A 96 12.89 21.75 -6.46
CA ALA A 96 13.24 22.77 -5.47
C ALA A 96 12.83 22.35 -4.04
N GLU A 97 11.62 21.82 -3.88
CA GLU A 97 11.11 21.32 -2.59
C GLU A 97 11.93 20.13 -2.04
N CYS A 98 12.50 19.30 -2.92
CA CYS A 98 13.23 18.09 -2.54
C CYS A 98 14.75 18.28 -2.43
N ALA A 99 15.30 19.41 -2.89
CA ALA A 99 16.74 19.61 -3.08
C ALA A 99 17.59 19.42 -1.81
N THR A 100 17.03 19.74 -0.64
CA THR A 100 17.67 19.60 0.67
C THR A 100 17.59 18.16 1.17
N LEU A 101 16.40 17.55 1.12
CA LEU A 101 16.17 16.17 1.57
C LEU A 101 17.01 15.16 0.78
N LEU A 102 17.15 15.34 -0.53
CA LEU A 102 17.95 14.47 -1.40
C LEU A 102 19.44 14.41 -1.02
N LYS A 103 19.94 15.37 -0.23
CA LYS A 103 21.34 15.41 0.24
C LYS A 103 21.53 14.72 1.59
N ASP A 104 20.45 14.39 2.30
CA ASP A 104 20.51 13.68 3.57
C ASP A 104 20.62 12.17 3.33
N ASN A 105 21.84 11.64 3.40
CA ASN A 105 22.08 10.23 3.08
C ASN A 105 21.31 9.27 4.00
N GLU A 106 21.23 9.57 5.30
CA GLU A 106 20.54 8.70 6.27
C GLU A 106 19.05 8.59 5.94
N LEU A 107 18.38 9.73 5.72
CA LEU A 107 16.97 9.75 5.34
C LEU A 107 16.74 9.06 3.99
N MET A 108 17.65 9.21 3.03
CA MET A 108 17.48 8.67 1.68
C MET A 108 17.75 7.16 1.58
N THR A 109 18.57 6.57 2.47
CA THR A 109 18.89 5.13 2.43
C THR A 109 18.13 4.27 3.42
N THR A 110 17.47 4.87 4.41
CA THR A 110 16.71 4.11 5.42
C THR A 110 15.48 3.42 4.82
N ASN A 111 15.21 2.19 5.24
CA ASN A 111 14.04 1.41 4.82
C ASN A 111 12.79 1.81 5.62
N TRP A 112 12.30 3.02 5.37
CA TRP A 112 11.18 3.62 6.09
C TRP A 112 9.88 2.83 5.96
N LEU A 113 9.65 2.19 4.82
CA LEU A 113 8.44 1.38 4.61
C LEU A 113 8.40 0.17 5.53
N SER A 114 9.53 -0.56 5.64
CA SER A 114 9.62 -1.71 6.55
C SER A 114 9.47 -1.28 8.00
N LEU A 115 10.14 -0.20 8.41
CA LEU A 115 10.05 0.32 9.77
C LEU A 115 8.61 0.78 10.11
N ALA A 116 7.95 1.49 9.20
CA ALA A 116 6.57 1.95 9.43
C ALA A 116 5.59 0.78 9.50
N ALA A 117 5.79 -0.25 8.67
CA ALA A 117 4.98 -1.46 8.69
C ALA A 117 5.17 -2.23 10.00
N GLU A 118 6.42 -2.39 10.46
CA GLU A 118 6.76 -3.01 11.75
C GLU A 118 6.11 -2.26 12.92
N GLN A 119 6.22 -0.92 12.94
CA GLN A 119 5.62 -0.06 13.96
C GLN A 119 4.08 -0.04 13.92
N GLY A 120 3.46 -0.57 12.86
CA GLY A 120 2.02 -0.83 12.84
C GLY A 120 1.18 0.09 11.98
N SER A 121 1.78 0.95 11.15
CA SER A 121 1.02 1.81 10.22
C SER A 121 0.23 0.95 9.25
N ILE A 122 -1.09 1.16 9.20
CA ILE A 122 -1.99 0.40 8.33
C ILE A 122 -1.67 0.66 6.86
N GLU A 123 -1.43 1.91 6.47
CA GLU A 123 -1.01 2.25 5.11
C GLU A 123 0.34 1.62 4.78
N ALA A 124 1.33 1.71 5.66
CA ALA A 124 2.64 1.12 5.43
C ALA A 124 2.56 -0.41 5.23
N ARG A 125 1.71 -1.09 6.00
CA ARG A 125 1.48 -2.54 5.87
C ARG A 125 0.83 -2.95 4.55
N LEU A 126 -0.09 -2.14 4.05
CA LEU A 126 -0.66 -2.32 2.72
C LEU A 126 0.42 -2.13 1.64
N PHE A 127 1.16 -1.02 1.72
CA PHE A 127 2.23 -0.68 0.76
C PHE A 127 3.39 -1.67 0.79
N TYR A 128 3.73 -2.24 1.95
CA TYR A 128 4.79 -3.24 2.11
C TYR A 128 4.59 -4.45 1.17
N SER A 129 3.34 -4.82 0.89
CA SER A 129 3.00 -5.94 0.00
C SER A 129 3.10 -5.60 -1.50
N ILE A 130 3.18 -4.31 -1.86
CA ILE A 130 3.11 -3.83 -3.25
C ILE A 130 4.44 -3.20 -3.67
N ASP A 131 5.02 -2.34 -2.83
CA ASP A 131 6.29 -1.64 -3.09
C ASP A 131 7.49 -2.50 -2.67
N THR A 132 7.73 -3.54 -3.47
CA THR A 132 8.85 -4.47 -3.26
C THR A 132 10.22 -3.82 -3.39
N GLU A 133 10.34 -2.75 -4.17
CA GLU A 133 11.61 -2.05 -4.38
C GLU A 133 12.03 -1.25 -3.15
N SER A 134 11.11 -0.55 -2.50
CA SER A 134 11.42 0.15 -1.25
C SER A 134 11.75 -0.80 -0.10
N VAL A 135 11.25 -2.04 -0.13
CA VAL A 135 11.53 -3.03 0.92
C VAL A 135 12.80 -3.84 0.64
N LEU A 136 12.96 -4.36 -0.57
CA LEU A 136 14.00 -5.32 -0.92
C LEU A 136 15.12 -4.74 -1.79
N GLY A 137 14.99 -3.47 -2.19
CA GLY A 137 15.90 -2.83 -3.14
C GLY A 137 15.67 -3.27 -4.58
N ASP A 138 16.63 -2.89 -5.42
CA ASP A 138 16.61 -3.18 -6.86
C ASP A 138 16.73 -4.69 -7.18
N PRO A 139 16.50 -5.11 -8.44
CA PRO A 139 16.59 -6.53 -8.80
C PRO A 139 17.94 -7.19 -8.47
N ARG A 140 19.06 -6.46 -8.47
CA ARG A 140 20.39 -7.01 -8.15
C ARG A 140 20.50 -7.28 -6.65
N ALA A 141 20.02 -6.36 -5.82
CA ALA A 141 19.95 -6.57 -4.38
C ALA A 141 19.11 -7.81 -4.03
N ARG A 142 17.97 -7.99 -4.71
CA ARG A 142 17.11 -9.16 -4.52
C ARG A 142 17.75 -10.48 -4.93
N LEU A 143 18.57 -10.48 -5.99
CA LEU A 143 19.32 -11.67 -6.40
C LEU A 143 20.47 -12.00 -5.44
N ALA A 144 21.04 -10.98 -4.79
CA ALA A 144 22.11 -11.16 -3.81
C ALA A 144 21.61 -11.72 -2.48
N ASP A 145 20.34 -11.48 -2.12
CA ASP A 145 19.71 -12.03 -0.91
C ASP A 145 18.31 -12.64 -1.18
N PRO A 146 18.26 -13.89 -1.66
CA PRO A 146 16.99 -14.60 -1.86
C PRO A 146 16.21 -14.86 -0.56
N GLN A 147 16.88 -14.89 0.59
CA GLN A 147 16.23 -15.13 1.88
C GLN A 147 15.41 -13.92 2.32
N ALA A 148 15.85 -12.70 2.01
CA ALA A 148 15.07 -11.49 2.23
C ALA A 148 13.70 -11.55 1.52
N ALA A 149 13.62 -12.17 0.33
CA ALA A 149 12.35 -12.36 -0.36
C ALA A 149 11.41 -13.35 0.35
N VAL A 150 11.94 -14.36 1.04
CA VAL A 150 11.15 -15.28 1.89
C VAL A 150 10.55 -14.51 3.07
N VAL A 151 11.40 -13.77 3.80
CA VAL A 151 10.98 -12.97 4.95
C VAL A 151 9.95 -11.90 4.54
N TRP A 152 10.17 -11.24 3.40
CA TRP A 152 9.21 -10.27 2.87
C TRP A 152 7.84 -10.90 2.60
N ARG A 153 7.79 -12.08 1.97
CA ARG A 153 6.53 -12.79 1.71
C ARG A 153 5.78 -13.12 3.00
N GLU A 154 6.49 -13.64 4.00
CA GLU A 154 5.93 -13.98 5.30
C GLU A 154 5.36 -12.75 6.01
N ASN A 155 6.14 -11.66 6.05
CA ASN A 155 5.72 -10.40 6.65
C ASN A 155 4.56 -9.77 5.89
N ALA A 156 4.61 -9.72 4.56
CA ALA A 156 3.55 -9.17 3.73
C ALA A 156 2.22 -9.92 3.95
N LEU A 157 2.25 -11.26 3.96
CA LEU A 157 1.06 -12.05 4.24
C LEU A 157 0.52 -11.82 5.65
N SER A 158 1.41 -11.76 6.66
CA SER A 158 1.04 -11.49 8.05
C SER A 158 0.38 -10.12 8.19
N TYR A 159 1.01 -9.07 7.65
CA TYR A 159 0.50 -7.71 7.67
C TYR A 159 -0.84 -7.57 6.95
N LEU A 160 -0.99 -8.17 5.76
CA LEU A 160 -2.25 -8.14 5.04
C LEU A 160 -3.36 -8.86 5.83
N LYS A 161 -3.08 -10.00 6.46
CA LYS A 161 -4.07 -10.70 7.31
C LYS A 161 -4.47 -9.88 8.52
N GLU A 162 -3.51 -9.24 9.21
CA GLU A 162 -3.82 -8.40 10.36
C GLU A 162 -4.70 -7.22 9.95
N VAL A 163 -4.33 -6.50 8.88
CA VAL A 163 -5.10 -5.35 8.40
C VAL A 163 -6.45 -5.77 7.83
N ALA A 164 -6.57 -6.94 7.19
CA ALA A 164 -7.87 -7.47 6.79
C ALA A 164 -8.75 -7.80 8.00
N GLY A 165 -8.17 -8.30 9.08
CA GLY A 165 -8.85 -8.62 10.34
C GLY A 165 -9.48 -7.41 11.04
N THR A 166 -9.03 -6.20 10.73
CA THR A 166 -9.65 -4.96 11.23
C THR A 166 -10.83 -4.48 10.39
N GLY A 167 -11.16 -5.18 9.29
CA GLY A 167 -12.25 -4.81 8.37
C GLY A 167 -11.81 -3.91 7.21
N ASN A 168 -10.51 -3.80 6.94
CA ASN A 168 -10.01 -3.00 5.83
C ASN A 168 -10.27 -3.67 4.46
N LEU A 169 -11.00 -2.96 3.59
CA LEU A 169 -11.38 -3.44 2.26
C LEU A 169 -10.17 -3.62 1.32
N ASP A 170 -9.15 -2.78 1.44
CA ASP A 170 -7.97 -2.82 0.57
C ASP A 170 -7.11 -4.06 0.88
N ALA A 171 -6.96 -4.42 2.16
CA ALA A 171 -6.29 -5.64 2.57
C ALA A 171 -7.06 -6.90 2.16
N LEU A 172 -8.39 -6.89 2.24
CA LEU A 172 -9.22 -8.01 1.74
C LEU A 172 -9.03 -8.22 0.24
N ALA A 173 -9.00 -7.12 -0.54
CA ALA A 173 -8.74 -7.17 -1.98
C ALA A 173 -7.29 -7.62 -2.27
N ALA A 174 -6.31 -7.13 -1.51
CA ALA A 174 -4.91 -7.50 -1.65
C ALA A 174 -4.67 -8.99 -1.34
N LEU A 175 -5.34 -9.55 -0.32
CA LEU A 175 -5.29 -10.99 -0.04
C LEU A 175 -5.91 -11.81 -1.16
N SER A 176 -7.05 -11.39 -1.71
CA SER A 176 -7.65 -12.03 -2.88
C SER A 176 -6.63 -12.10 -4.04
N ASN A 177 -6.01 -10.96 -4.38
CA ASN A 177 -4.99 -10.90 -5.42
C ASN A 177 -3.74 -11.72 -5.08
N ALA A 178 -3.29 -11.73 -3.83
CA ALA A 178 -2.11 -12.48 -3.41
C ALA A 178 -2.28 -14.00 -3.64
N TYR A 179 -3.43 -14.56 -3.26
CA TYR A 179 -3.77 -15.96 -3.50
C TYR A 179 -4.10 -16.26 -4.97
N ASP A 180 -4.56 -15.28 -5.74
CA ASP A 180 -4.81 -15.45 -7.18
C ASP A 180 -3.48 -15.54 -7.97
N GLN A 181 -2.54 -14.66 -7.66
CA GLN A 181 -1.31 -14.49 -8.43
C GLN A 181 -0.17 -15.41 -7.97
N GLY A 182 -0.20 -15.91 -6.73
CA GLY A 182 0.82 -16.83 -6.26
C GLY A 182 2.17 -16.17 -5.88
N VAL A 183 2.26 -14.83 -5.87
CA VAL A 183 3.53 -14.08 -5.72
C VAL A 183 3.96 -13.98 -4.25
N ILE A 184 3.05 -13.60 -3.37
CA ILE A 184 3.32 -13.46 -1.92
C ILE A 184 3.17 -14.80 -1.20
N VAL A 185 2.25 -15.63 -1.68
CA VAL A 185 1.76 -16.85 -1.06
C VAL A 185 1.41 -17.83 -2.19
N PRO A 186 1.55 -19.16 -2.02
CA PRO A 186 1.15 -20.10 -3.07
C PRO A 186 -0.27 -19.85 -3.57
N GLN A 187 -0.47 -20.08 -4.87
CA GLN A 187 -1.77 -19.86 -5.50
C GLN A 187 -2.85 -20.75 -4.85
N ASP A 188 -3.96 -20.13 -4.47
CA ASP A 188 -5.14 -20.79 -3.92
C ASP A 188 -6.39 -20.12 -4.48
N PRO A 189 -6.94 -20.62 -5.62
CA PRO A 189 -8.12 -20.02 -6.25
C PRO A 189 -9.35 -20.02 -5.34
N GLN A 190 -9.45 -20.99 -4.41
CA GLN A 190 -10.59 -21.08 -3.50
C GLN A 190 -10.53 -19.98 -2.44
N LEU A 191 -9.37 -19.79 -1.81
CA LEU A 191 -9.20 -18.76 -0.80
C LEU A 191 -9.18 -17.35 -1.42
N SER A 192 -8.59 -17.22 -2.60
CA SER A 192 -8.67 -16.01 -3.41
C SER A 192 -10.13 -15.59 -3.66
N TYR A 193 -10.97 -16.53 -4.10
CA TYR A 193 -12.40 -16.28 -4.33
C TYR A 193 -13.16 -15.96 -3.04
N ALA A 194 -12.84 -16.64 -1.93
CA ALA A 194 -13.45 -16.33 -0.63
C ALA A 194 -13.20 -14.86 -0.20
N TYR A 195 -11.96 -14.35 -0.34
CA TYR A 195 -11.66 -12.94 -0.06
C TYR A 195 -12.35 -11.97 -1.03
N ALA A 196 -12.49 -12.33 -2.31
CA ALA A 196 -13.24 -11.54 -3.28
C ALA A 196 -14.73 -11.43 -2.92
N LEU A 197 -15.35 -12.53 -2.48
CA LEU A 197 -16.73 -12.55 -1.99
C LEU A 197 -16.93 -11.62 -0.79
N VAL A 198 -16.02 -11.65 0.18
CA VAL A 198 -16.06 -10.73 1.34
C VAL A 198 -15.92 -9.29 0.89
N SER A 199 -14.96 -8.99 0.03
CA SER A 199 -14.74 -7.63 -0.50
C SER A 199 -15.98 -7.09 -1.21
N ASN A 200 -16.63 -7.90 -2.05
CA ASN A 200 -17.87 -7.55 -2.74
C ASN A 200 -19.07 -7.39 -1.79
N ARG A 201 -19.10 -8.14 -0.68
CA ARG A 201 -20.12 -7.99 0.38
C ARG A 201 -19.93 -6.71 1.19
N VAL A 202 -18.68 -6.37 1.52
CA VAL A 202 -18.34 -5.14 2.27
C VAL A 202 -18.66 -3.90 1.44
N LYS A 203 -18.30 -3.90 0.15
CA LYS A 203 -18.62 -2.82 -0.78
C LYS A 203 -18.95 -3.41 -2.15
N HIS A 204 -20.23 -3.38 -2.50
CA HIS A 204 -20.67 -3.84 -3.80
C HIS A 204 -20.46 -2.75 -4.86
N ASP A 205 -19.79 -3.11 -5.95
CA ASP A 205 -19.68 -2.28 -7.16
C ASP A 205 -19.49 -3.18 -8.40
N ALA A 206 -19.62 -2.57 -9.58
CA ALA A 206 -19.56 -3.30 -10.85
C ALA A 206 -18.25 -4.09 -11.01
N TYR A 207 -17.12 -3.48 -10.64
CA TYR A 207 -15.79 -4.12 -10.74
C TYR A 207 -15.68 -5.36 -9.85
N ARG A 208 -16.06 -5.26 -8.58
CA ARG A 208 -16.02 -6.39 -7.63
C ARG A 208 -17.01 -7.48 -8.02
N ALA A 209 -18.18 -7.10 -8.53
CA ALA A 209 -19.17 -8.06 -9.03
C ALA A 209 -18.65 -8.83 -10.25
N ASP A 210 -17.99 -8.15 -11.18
CA ASP A 210 -17.34 -8.77 -12.35
C ASP A 210 -16.18 -9.68 -11.94
N LEU A 211 -15.34 -9.24 -11.00
CA LEU A 211 -14.23 -10.04 -10.47
C LEU A 211 -14.72 -11.35 -9.87
N VAL A 212 -15.73 -11.29 -8.97
CA VAL A 212 -16.35 -12.49 -8.37
C VAL A 212 -16.87 -13.43 -9.46
N ARG A 213 -17.66 -12.92 -10.43
CA ARG A 213 -18.17 -13.74 -11.54
C ARG A 213 -17.06 -14.36 -12.38
N SER A 214 -15.94 -13.65 -12.58
CA SER A 214 -14.80 -14.14 -13.34
C SER A 214 -14.12 -15.30 -12.62
N MET A 215 -13.81 -15.12 -11.34
CA MET A 215 -13.14 -16.12 -10.51
C MET A 215 -13.98 -17.38 -10.33
N GLU A 216 -15.30 -17.23 -10.15
CA GLU A 216 -16.22 -18.36 -9.99
C GLU A 216 -16.15 -19.35 -11.16
N LYS A 217 -15.97 -18.86 -12.40
CA LYS A 217 -15.87 -19.70 -13.61
C LYS A 217 -14.71 -20.69 -13.57
N GLY A 218 -13.63 -20.36 -12.86
CA GLY A 218 -12.46 -21.22 -12.72
C GLY A 218 -12.59 -22.31 -11.64
N LEU A 219 -13.68 -22.31 -10.86
CA LEU A 219 -13.85 -23.20 -9.71
C LEU A 219 -14.87 -24.31 -9.98
N SER A 220 -14.57 -25.49 -9.45
CA SER A 220 -15.54 -26.58 -9.31
C SER A 220 -16.63 -26.23 -8.29
N ILE A 221 -17.77 -26.91 -8.35
CA ILE A 221 -18.90 -26.72 -7.41
C ILE A 221 -18.42 -26.86 -5.95
N LYS A 222 -17.64 -27.90 -5.65
CA LYS A 222 -17.10 -28.12 -4.29
C LYS A 222 -16.20 -26.99 -3.82
N GLN A 223 -15.35 -26.44 -4.69
CA GLN A 223 -14.51 -25.30 -4.36
C GLN A 223 -15.35 -24.04 -4.13
N ARG A 224 -16.42 -23.82 -4.90
CA ARG A 224 -17.33 -22.69 -4.70
C ARG A 224 -18.03 -22.77 -3.35
N GLU A 225 -18.64 -23.91 -3.02
CA GLU A 225 -19.30 -24.12 -1.72
C GLU A 225 -18.34 -23.91 -0.55
N SER A 226 -17.12 -24.44 -0.67
CA SER A 226 -16.11 -24.28 0.37
C SER A 226 -15.61 -22.83 0.49
N ALA A 227 -15.43 -22.12 -0.62
CA ALA A 227 -15.07 -20.70 -0.63
C ALA A 227 -16.18 -19.81 -0.06
N GLU A 228 -17.45 -20.11 -0.33
CA GLU A 228 -18.59 -19.41 0.26
C GLU A 228 -18.60 -19.56 1.77
N ALA A 229 -18.44 -20.78 2.29
CA ALA A 229 -18.32 -21.04 3.73
C ALA A 229 -17.15 -20.27 4.36
N LEU A 230 -15.97 -20.28 3.73
CA LEU A 230 -14.81 -19.50 4.16
C LEU A 230 -15.10 -17.99 4.13
N SER A 231 -15.77 -17.49 3.10
CA SER A 231 -16.15 -16.07 2.99
C SER A 231 -17.04 -15.63 4.16
N HIS A 232 -17.94 -16.51 4.61
CA HIS A 232 -18.79 -16.23 5.77
C HIS A 232 -17.98 -16.13 7.05
N GLN A 233 -17.05 -17.06 7.28
CA GLN A 233 -16.16 -17.04 8.44
C GLN A 233 -15.27 -15.79 8.46
N ILE A 234 -14.64 -15.46 7.33
CA ILE A 234 -13.79 -14.26 7.21
C ILE A 234 -14.63 -13.01 7.50
N HIS A 235 -15.80 -12.87 6.87
CA HIS A 235 -16.68 -11.72 7.07
C HIS A 235 -17.14 -11.57 8.52
N GLN A 236 -17.50 -12.68 9.18
CA GLN A 236 -17.85 -12.70 10.61
C GLN A 236 -16.68 -12.20 11.47
N SER A 237 -15.45 -12.62 11.18
CA SER A 237 -14.28 -12.23 11.98
C SER A 237 -13.85 -10.76 11.77
N CYS A 238 -13.87 -10.26 10.54
CA CYS A 238 -13.31 -8.93 10.24
C CYS A 238 -14.33 -7.81 10.34
N CYS A 239 -15.55 -8.08 9.91
CA CYS A 239 -16.36 -7.08 9.25
C CYS A 239 -17.76 -6.93 9.86
N GLN A 240 -18.20 -7.91 10.66
CA GLN A 240 -19.44 -7.82 11.43
C GLN A 240 -19.18 -7.24 12.83
N PRO A 241 -20.05 -6.36 13.34
CA PRO A 241 -19.94 -5.70 14.66
C PRO A 241 -19.48 -6.62 15.79
#